data_AF-A0A836K502-F1
#
_entry.id   AF-A0A836K502-F1
#
_cell.length_a   1.000
_cell.length_b   1.000
_cell.length_c   1.000
_cell.angle_alpha   90.00
_cell.angle_beta   90.00
_cell.angle_gamma   90.00
#
_symmetry.space_group_name_H-M   'P 1'
#
loop_
_entity.id
_entity.type
_entity.pdbx_description
1 polymer ?
#
loop_
_entity_poly.entity_id
_entity_poly.type
_entity_poly.pdbx_seq_one_letter_code
_entity_poly.pdbx_strand_id
1 'polypeptide(L)'
;TFQIKSVGPKLVPFFKSVSVYFVLLAEQPSLLTACFKCLPIISLIIFVLLHGISLSKEYAFSRRILTGLVFSCIGDALLVWPNCFTAGMCMFAIAQIMYIFAFGFKPLNLTLGVILYTSCSIVICALMPGLNGVLAIGVPIYTVLLTTMAWRAISRVQFFGELWTWTKLCSCIGSICFVISDTLLGFHYFHSPLPYSQVSIMLTYYAAQLGIALSAVDSKNNSNNRVPASKG
;
A
#
# COMPACT_ATOMS: atom_id res chain seq x y z
N THR A 1 18.45 9.90 14.21
CA THR A 1 17.57 10.64 15.15
C THR A 1 17.00 11.95 14.58
N PHE A 2 17.74 12.74 13.80
CA PHE A 2 17.22 14.00 13.21
C PHE A 2 16.13 13.82 12.11
N GLN A 3 16.21 12.78 11.28
CA GLN A 3 15.22 12.54 10.20
C GLN A 3 13.81 12.22 10.73
N ILE A 4 13.70 11.45 11.82
CA ILE A 4 12.41 11.11 12.44
C ILE A 4 11.70 12.37 12.96
N LYS A 5 12.46 13.37 13.44
CA LYS A 5 11.90 14.62 13.97
C LYS A 5 11.25 15.50 12.89
N SER A 6 11.64 15.41 11.60
CA SER A 6 11.02 16.21 10.52
C SER A 6 9.78 15.54 9.90
N VAL A 7 9.68 14.22 10.01
CA VAL A 7 8.58 13.40 9.46
C VAL A 7 7.35 13.46 10.36
N GLY A 8 7.54 13.38 11.68
CA GLY A 8 6.46 13.28 12.68
C GLY A 8 5.37 14.36 12.54
N PRO A 9 5.69 15.66 12.54
CA PRO A 9 4.68 16.72 12.46
C PRO A 9 3.83 16.66 11.18
N LYS A 10 4.40 16.19 10.06
CA LYS A 10 3.70 16.07 8.78
C LYS A 10 2.72 14.88 8.72
N LEU A 11 2.81 13.94 9.65
CA LEU A 11 1.87 12.81 9.76
C LEU A 11 0.69 13.09 10.68
N VAL A 12 0.68 14.21 11.40
CA VAL A 12 -0.43 14.58 12.30
C VAL A 12 -1.79 14.57 11.58
N PRO A 13 -1.95 15.09 10.33
CA PRO A 13 -3.20 15.01 9.60
C PRO A 13 -3.67 13.56 9.37
N PHE A 14 -2.74 12.66 9.03
CA PHE A 14 -3.03 11.24 8.82
C PHE A 14 -3.61 10.61 10.08
N PHE A 15 -2.91 10.69 11.22
CA PHE A 15 -3.40 10.09 12.46
C PHE A 15 -4.75 10.69 12.91
N LYS A 16 -4.94 12.01 12.76
CA LYS A 16 -6.24 12.63 13.04
C LYS A 16 -7.36 12.07 12.16
N SER A 17 -7.12 11.96 10.85
CA SER A 17 -8.12 11.41 9.93
C SER A 17 -8.44 9.93 10.18
N VAL A 18 -7.44 9.13 10.56
CA VAL A 18 -7.64 7.73 10.97
C VAL A 18 -8.52 7.66 12.23
N SER A 19 -8.23 8.48 13.23
CA SER A 19 -9.06 8.54 14.45
C SER A 19 -10.50 8.96 14.13
N VAL A 20 -10.70 9.97 13.28
CA VAL A 20 -12.04 10.41 12.86
C VAL A 20 -12.78 9.28 12.14
N TYR A 21 -12.12 8.56 11.23
CA TYR A 21 -12.72 7.42 10.53
C TYR A 21 -13.22 6.34 11.52
N PHE A 22 -12.38 5.94 12.49
CA PHE A 22 -12.74 4.90 13.46
C PHE A 22 -13.77 5.34 14.50
N VAL A 23 -13.84 6.63 14.83
CA VAL A 23 -14.88 7.17 15.72
C VAL A 23 -16.23 7.20 15.02
N LEU A 24 -16.27 7.55 13.74
CA LEU A 24 -17.52 7.64 13.00
C LEU A 24 -18.04 6.29 12.55
N LEU A 25 -17.14 5.39 12.12
CA LEU A 25 -17.41 4.00 11.71
C LEU A 25 -18.75 3.83 10.99
N ALA A 26 -18.97 4.67 9.97
CA ALA A 26 -20.25 4.71 9.27
C ALA A 26 -20.46 3.41 8.49
N GLU A 27 -21.55 2.70 8.79
CA GLU A 27 -21.90 1.43 8.15
C GLU A 27 -22.66 1.63 6.83
N GLN A 28 -23.34 2.77 6.67
CA GLN A 28 -24.17 3.04 5.50
C GLN A 28 -23.34 3.63 4.33
N PRO A 29 -23.57 3.17 3.08
CA PRO A 29 -22.88 3.73 1.92
C PRO A 29 -23.37 5.15 1.66
N SER A 30 -22.46 6.12 1.78
CA SER A 30 -22.75 7.52 1.54
C SER A 30 -21.52 8.25 1.01
N LEU A 31 -21.72 9.42 0.37
CA LEU A 31 -20.61 10.29 -0.01
C LEU A 31 -19.76 10.68 1.20
N LEU A 32 -20.40 10.87 2.37
CA LEU A 32 -19.71 11.20 3.61
C LEU A 32 -18.81 10.05 4.09
N THR A 33 -19.29 8.81 4.02
CA THR A 33 -18.51 7.60 4.32
C THR A 33 -17.29 7.49 3.40
N ALA A 34 -17.48 7.74 2.09
CA ALA A 34 -16.38 7.77 1.12
C ALA A 34 -15.36 8.87 1.43
N CYS A 35 -15.82 10.09 1.75
CA CYS A 35 -14.94 11.18 2.17
C CYS A 35 -14.08 10.78 3.37
N PHE A 36 -14.68 10.31 4.46
CA PHE A 36 -13.94 9.93 5.67
C PHE A 36 -13.00 8.75 5.45
N LYS A 37 -13.38 7.78 4.60
CA LYS A 37 -12.52 6.66 4.21
C LYS A 37 -11.30 7.13 3.39
N CYS A 38 -11.44 8.16 2.57
CA CYS A 38 -10.37 8.69 1.74
C CYS A 38 -9.41 9.64 2.48
N LEU A 39 -9.85 10.33 3.54
CA LEU A 39 -9.06 11.35 4.24
C LEU A 39 -7.68 10.88 4.72
N PRO A 40 -7.51 9.65 5.27
CA PRO A 40 -6.18 9.12 5.59
C PRO A 40 -5.26 9.04 4.38
N ILE A 41 -5.75 8.56 3.25
CA ILE A 41 -4.93 8.42 2.04
C ILE A 41 -4.61 9.77 1.43
N ILE A 42 -5.57 10.72 1.41
CA ILE A 42 -5.34 12.11 1.01
C ILE A 42 -4.25 12.75 1.88
N SER A 43 -4.27 12.50 3.19
CA SER A 43 -3.23 12.99 4.11
C SER A 43 -1.85 12.43 3.75
N LEU A 44 -1.76 11.16 3.37
CA LEU A 44 -0.51 10.54 2.91
C LEU A 44 -0.04 11.07 1.54
N ILE A 45 -0.96 11.36 0.62
CA ILE A 45 -0.67 12.01 -0.66
C ILE A 45 0.00 13.37 -0.41
N ILE A 46 -0.61 14.21 0.44
CA ILE A 46 -0.06 15.52 0.82
C ILE A 46 1.30 15.34 1.52
N PHE A 47 1.42 14.35 2.42
CA PHE A 47 2.67 14.04 3.11
C PHE A 47 3.82 13.74 2.13
N VAL A 48 3.59 12.91 1.10
CA VAL A 48 4.59 12.58 0.08
C VAL A 48 4.94 13.81 -0.77
N LEU A 49 3.95 14.61 -1.16
CA LEU A 49 4.16 15.87 -1.89
C LEU A 49 5.04 16.86 -1.11
N LEU A 50 4.80 17.02 0.20
CA LEU A 50 5.55 17.91 1.09
C LEU A 50 6.99 17.44 1.39
N HIS A 51 7.36 16.20 1.02
CA HIS A 51 8.74 15.72 1.09
C HIS A 51 9.53 15.96 -0.20
N GLY A 52 8.86 16.45 -1.24
CA GLY A 52 9.46 16.87 -2.49
C GLY A 52 9.30 15.83 -3.57
N ILE A 53 8.71 16.25 -4.69
CA ILE A 53 8.61 15.46 -5.92
C ILE A 53 9.22 16.32 -7.03
N SER A 54 10.27 15.82 -7.67
CA SER A 54 10.81 16.41 -8.88
C SER A 54 10.56 15.47 -10.07
N LEU A 55 10.68 16.01 -11.29
CA LEU A 55 10.61 15.23 -12.53
C LEU A 55 11.91 14.44 -12.81
N SER A 56 12.98 14.67 -12.04
CA SER A 56 14.23 13.93 -12.22
C SER A 56 14.03 12.42 -11.98
N LYS A 57 14.90 11.59 -12.58
CA LYS A 57 14.86 10.12 -12.43
C LYS A 57 14.99 9.67 -10.97
N GLU A 58 15.60 10.49 -10.12
CA GLU A 58 15.83 10.22 -8.70
C GLU A 58 14.51 10.17 -7.90
N TYR A 59 13.47 10.87 -8.36
CA TYR A 59 12.15 10.88 -7.73
C TYR A 59 11.15 9.93 -8.39
N ALA A 60 11.60 9.09 -9.34
CA ALA A 60 10.73 8.10 -9.99
C ALA A 60 10.08 7.16 -8.97
N PHE A 61 10.78 6.84 -7.88
CA PHE A 61 10.25 6.07 -6.76
C PHE A 61 9.06 6.78 -6.11
N SER A 62 9.26 8.00 -5.60
CA SER A 62 8.22 8.77 -4.90
C SER A 62 7.03 9.09 -5.81
N ARG A 63 7.25 9.33 -7.11
CA ARG A 63 6.15 9.51 -8.08
C ARG A 63 5.29 8.27 -8.22
N ARG A 64 5.89 7.08 -8.34
CA ARG A 64 5.15 5.82 -8.43
C ARG A 64 4.38 5.53 -7.13
N ILE A 65 4.98 5.80 -5.97
CA ILE A 65 4.26 5.71 -4.68
C ILE A 65 3.09 6.69 -4.65
N LEU A 66 3.28 7.94 -5.05
CA LEU A 66 2.19 8.94 -5.11
C LEU A 66 1.05 8.47 -6.03
N THR A 67 1.38 8.02 -7.25
CA THR A 67 0.38 7.52 -8.20
C THR A 67 -0.39 6.34 -7.61
N GLY A 68 0.31 5.41 -6.95
CA GLY A 68 -0.35 4.31 -6.25
C GLY A 68 -1.30 4.79 -5.15
N LEU A 69 -0.89 5.76 -4.33
CA LEU A 69 -1.77 6.34 -3.29
C LEU A 69 -3.00 7.01 -3.88
N VAL A 70 -2.88 7.71 -5.01
CA VAL A 70 -4.02 8.31 -5.71
C VAL A 70 -5.01 7.24 -6.16
N PHE A 71 -4.53 6.16 -6.80
CA PHE A 71 -5.41 5.06 -7.21
C PHE A 71 -6.01 4.29 -6.02
N SER A 72 -5.26 4.10 -4.93
CA SER A 72 -5.80 3.56 -3.68
C SER A 72 -6.94 4.43 -3.13
N CYS A 73 -6.78 5.77 -3.15
CA CYS A 73 -7.82 6.69 -2.70
C CYS A 73 -9.09 6.62 -3.56
N ILE A 74 -8.94 6.50 -4.89
CA ILE A 74 -10.08 6.31 -5.80
C ILE A 74 -10.74 4.95 -5.53
N GLY A 75 -9.93 3.91 -5.32
CA GLY A 75 -10.39 2.58 -4.92
C GLY A 75 -11.21 2.61 -3.63
N ASP A 76 -10.74 3.32 -2.61
CA ASP A 76 -11.44 3.50 -1.33
C ASP A 76 -12.82 4.12 -1.51
N ALA A 77 -12.91 5.17 -2.33
CA ALA A 77 -14.18 5.82 -2.65
C ALA A 77 -15.13 4.84 -3.34
N LEU A 78 -14.66 4.11 -4.35
CA LEU A 78 -15.49 3.15 -5.10
C LEU A 78 -15.96 1.97 -4.23
N LEU A 79 -15.10 1.47 -3.34
CA LEU A 79 -15.43 0.35 -2.46
C LEU A 79 -16.52 0.65 -1.42
N VAL A 80 -16.94 1.91 -1.25
CA VAL A 80 -18.08 2.24 -0.38
C VAL A 80 -19.40 1.69 -0.94
N TRP A 81 -19.54 1.63 -2.27
CA TRP A 81 -20.76 1.16 -2.90
C TRP A 81 -20.61 -0.28 -3.42
N PRO A 82 -21.51 -1.22 -3.06
CA PRO A 82 -21.40 -2.62 -3.46
C PRO A 82 -21.34 -2.84 -4.98
N ASN A 83 -22.09 -2.05 -5.76
CA ASN A 83 -22.09 -2.10 -7.23
C ASN A 83 -20.78 -1.61 -7.86
N CYS A 84 -19.95 -0.88 -7.11
CA CYS A 84 -18.67 -0.36 -7.55
C CYS A 84 -17.49 -1.22 -7.06
N PHE A 85 -17.74 -2.35 -6.39
CA PHE A 85 -16.69 -3.20 -5.81
C PHE A 85 -15.62 -3.60 -6.84
N THR A 86 -16.03 -4.09 -8.01
CA THR A 86 -15.11 -4.49 -9.09
C THR A 86 -14.28 -3.31 -9.60
N ALA A 87 -14.89 -2.14 -9.76
CA ALA A 87 -14.18 -0.94 -10.19
C ALA A 87 -13.16 -0.48 -9.13
N GLY A 88 -13.53 -0.55 -7.85
CA GLY A 88 -12.62 -0.29 -6.73
C GLY A 88 -11.43 -1.24 -6.71
N MET A 89 -11.68 -2.55 -6.88
CA MET A 89 -10.63 -3.57 -7.01
C MET A 89 -9.69 -3.26 -8.18
N CYS A 90 -10.21 -2.84 -9.34
CA CYS A 90 -9.37 -2.45 -10.47
C CYS A 90 -8.47 -1.26 -10.15
N MET A 91 -8.96 -0.25 -9.42
CA MET A 91 -8.14 0.89 -8.99
C MET A 91 -7.03 0.45 -8.03
N PHE A 92 -7.33 -0.44 -7.08
CA PHE A 92 -6.31 -1.02 -6.22
C PHE A 92 -5.29 -1.89 -6.99
N ALA A 93 -5.71 -2.62 -8.02
CA ALA A 93 -4.79 -3.35 -8.89
C ALA A 93 -3.80 -2.40 -9.59
N ILE A 94 -4.28 -1.26 -10.10
CA ILE A 94 -3.41 -0.22 -10.68
C ILE A 94 -2.46 0.33 -9.61
N ALA A 95 -2.93 0.57 -8.39
CA ALA A 95 -2.08 1.00 -7.28
C ALA A 95 -0.95 -0.01 -6.98
N GLN A 96 -1.29 -1.30 -6.92
CA GLN A 96 -0.31 -2.37 -6.72
C GLN A 96 0.71 -2.43 -7.85
N ILE A 97 0.30 -2.26 -9.12
CA ILE A 97 1.22 -2.18 -10.27
C ILE A 97 2.20 -1.01 -10.10
N MET A 98 1.71 0.16 -9.69
CA MET A 98 2.57 1.32 -9.42
C MET A 98 3.56 1.03 -8.30
N TYR A 99 3.12 0.37 -7.23
CA TYR A 99 4.00 -0.06 -6.13
C TYR A 99 5.03 -1.11 -6.56
N ILE A 100 4.64 -2.10 -7.38
CA ILE A 100 5.56 -3.08 -7.98
C ILE A 100 6.64 -2.36 -8.77
N PHE A 101 6.27 -1.40 -9.61
CA PHE A 101 7.26 -0.61 -10.35
C PHE A 101 8.11 0.25 -9.43
N ALA A 102 7.56 0.80 -8.35
CA ALA A 102 8.34 1.57 -7.38
C ALA A 102 9.41 0.67 -6.72
N PHE A 103 9.01 -0.52 -6.25
CA PHE A 103 9.90 -1.45 -5.58
C PHE A 103 10.91 -2.09 -6.54
N GLY A 104 10.53 -2.28 -7.80
CA GLY A 104 11.39 -2.87 -8.81
C GLY A 104 11.68 -4.35 -8.54
N PHE A 105 12.46 -4.95 -9.44
CA PHE A 105 12.67 -6.40 -9.47
C PHE A 105 14.05 -6.84 -8.97
N LYS A 106 14.86 -5.94 -8.43
CA LYS A 106 16.18 -6.27 -7.89
C LYS A 106 16.23 -5.98 -6.38
N PRO A 107 16.72 -6.93 -5.56
CA PRO A 107 17.07 -8.32 -5.91
C PRO A 107 15.82 -9.18 -6.13
N LEU A 108 15.92 -10.23 -6.96
CA LEU A 108 14.77 -11.08 -7.30
C LEU A 108 14.30 -11.97 -6.14
N ASN A 109 15.20 -12.50 -5.30
CA ASN A 109 14.90 -13.46 -4.21
C ASN A 109 13.80 -14.48 -4.57
N LEU A 110 14.13 -15.44 -5.44
CA LEU A 110 13.19 -16.43 -5.97
C LEU A 110 12.62 -17.34 -4.88
N THR A 111 13.42 -17.72 -3.88
CA THR A 111 12.97 -18.55 -2.76
C THR A 111 11.82 -17.91 -2.01
N LEU A 112 11.93 -16.62 -1.70
CA LEU A 112 10.83 -15.86 -1.08
C LEU A 112 9.62 -15.79 -2.02
N GLY A 113 9.85 -15.62 -3.32
CA GLY A 113 8.79 -15.63 -4.33
C GLY A 113 7.99 -16.92 -4.29
N VAL A 114 8.66 -18.08 -4.33
CA VAL A 114 8.02 -19.41 -4.27
C VAL A 114 7.17 -19.55 -3.01
N ILE A 115 7.68 -19.15 -1.84
CA ILE A 115 6.94 -19.22 -0.58
C ILE A 115 5.65 -18.37 -0.66
N LEU A 116 5.76 -17.12 -1.11
CA LEU A 116 4.62 -16.21 -1.21
C LEU A 116 3.59 -16.62 -2.28
N TYR A 117 4.03 -17.17 -3.40
CA TYR A 117 3.12 -17.67 -4.43
C TYR A 117 2.44 -18.98 -4.05
N THR A 118 3.09 -19.80 -3.22
CA THR A 118 2.47 -20.99 -2.63
C THR A 118 1.35 -20.58 -1.67
N SER A 119 1.60 -19.62 -0.76
CA SER A 119 0.55 -19.11 0.13
C SER A 119 -0.57 -18.39 -0.64
N CYS A 120 -0.23 -17.62 -1.68
CA CYS A 120 -1.19 -17.01 -2.60
C CYS A 120 -2.13 -18.05 -3.23
N SER A 121 -1.59 -19.17 -3.70
CA SER A 121 -2.38 -20.24 -4.30
C SER A 121 -3.39 -20.84 -3.31
N ILE A 122 -2.97 -21.04 -2.05
CA ILE A 122 -3.86 -21.52 -0.98
C ILE A 122 -5.01 -20.54 -0.75
N VAL A 123 -4.72 -19.24 -0.67
CA VAL A 123 -5.75 -18.19 -0.49
C VAL A 123 -6.72 -18.19 -1.68
N ILE A 124 -6.22 -18.24 -2.91
CA ILE A 124 -7.08 -18.30 -4.12
C ILE A 124 -8.00 -19.52 -4.07
N CYS A 125 -7.47 -20.71 -3.76
CA CYS A 125 -8.27 -21.92 -3.63
C CYS A 125 -9.35 -21.81 -2.54
N ALA A 126 -9.04 -21.17 -1.41
CA ALA A 126 -9.99 -20.98 -0.32
C ALA A 126 -11.15 -20.01 -0.68
N LEU A 127 -10.87 -18.98 -1.49
CA LEU A 127 -11.87 -17.99 -1.90
C LEU A 127 -12.69 -18.45 -3.12
N MET A 128 -12.12 -19.29 -3.99
CA MET A 128 -12.72 -19.71 -5.26
C MET A 128 -14.20 -20.15 -5.16
N PRO A 129 -14.63 -20.94 -4.16
CA PRO A 129 -16.02 -21.39 -4.06
C PRO A 129 -17.05 -20.27 -3.91
N GLY A 130 -16.68 -19.11 -3.36
CA GLY A 130 -17.58 -17.97 -3.21
C GLY A 130 -17.49 -16.94 -4.35
N LEU A 131 -16.60 -17.15 -5.32
CA LEU A 131 -16.45 -16.24 -6.46
C LEU A 131 -17.41 -16.61 -7.59
N ASN A 132 -18.02 -15.59 -8.20
CA ASN A 132 -18.95 -15.74 -9.31
C ASN A 132 -18.70 -14.70 -10.41
N GLY A 133 -19.07 -15.03 -11.64
CA GLY A 133 -18.96 -14.13 -12.79
C GLY A 133 -17.54 -13.57 -13.00
N VAL A 134 -17.43 -12.25 -13.21
CA VAL A 134 -16.14 -11.57 -13.47
C VAL A 134 -15.16 -11.72 -12.29
N LEU A 135 -15.66 -11.87 -11.07
CA LEU A 135 -14.81 -11.96 -9.87
C LEU A 135 -14.04 -13.30 -9.78
N ALA A 136 -14.53 -14.37 -10.41
CA ALA A 136 -13.84 -15.66 -10.47
C ALA A 136 -12.48 -15.57 -11.20
N ILE A 137 -12.32 -14.58 -12.08
CA ILE A 137 -11.06 -14.30 -12.78
C ILE A 137 -10.36 -13.09 -12.16
N GLY A 138 -11.12 -12.05 -11.82
CA GLY A 138 -10.59 -10.80 -11.28
C GLY A 138 -9.85 -10.97 -9.96
N VAL A 139 -10.41 -11.75 -9.02
CA VAL A 139 -9.80 -11.95 -7.70
C VAL A 139 -8.47 -12.70 -7.80
N PRO A 140 -8.33 -13.83 -8.52
CA PRO A 140 -7.02 -14.47 -8.71
C PRO A 140 -5.95 -13.55 -9.29
N ILE A 141 -6.28 -12.77 -10.34
CA ILE A 141 -5.35 -11.80 -10.95
C ILE A 141 -4.93 -10.74 -9.92
N TYR A 142 -5.90 -10.20 -9.18
CA TYR A 142 -5.66 -9.23 -8.13
C TYR A 142 -4.76 -9.79 -7.02
N THR A 143 -5.03 -11.00 -6.53
CA THR A 143 -4.22 -11.65 -5.48
C THR A 143 -2.79 -11.90 -5.95
N VAL A 144 -2.59 -12.24 -7.22
CA VAL A 144 -1.25 -12.39 -7.83
C VAL A 144 -0.50 -11.04 -7.88
N LEU A 145 -1.17 -9.95 -8.26
CA LEU A 145 -0.57 -8.61 -8.25
C LEU A 145 -0.20 -8.18 -6.82
N LEU A 146 -1.09 -8.38 -5.86
CA LEU A 146 -0.86 -8.09 -4.45
C LEU A 146 0.33 -8.88 -3.90
N THR A 147 0.41 -10.17 -4.23
CA THR A 147 1.53 -11.05 -3.87
C THR A 147 2.84 -10.60 -4.50
N THR A 148 2.80 -10.19 -5.78
CA THR A 148 3.96 -9.63 -6.47
C THR A 148 4.45 -8.36 -5.77
N MET A 149 3.53 -7.45 -5.43
CA MET A 149 3.84 -6.22 -4.72
C MET A 149 4.53 -6.49 -3.38
N ALA A 150 4.01 -7.42 -2.60
CA ALA A 150 4.60 -7.84 -1.33
C ALA A 150 5.97 -8.51 -1.49
N TRP A 151 6.09 -9.46 -2.42
CA TRP A 151 7.36 -10.10 -2.74
C TRP A 151 8.43 -9.05 -3.08
N ARG A 152 8.05 -8.04 -3.87
CA ARG A 152 8.99 -7.01 -4.29
C ARG A 152 9.37 -6.08 -3.16
N ALA A 153 8.43 -5.66 -2.32
CA ALA A 153 8.71 -4.85 -1.14
C ALA A 153 9.64 -5.57 -0.15
N ILE A 154 9.34 -6.83 0.20
CA ILE A 154 10.09 -7.61 1.18
C ILE A 154 11.51 -7.91 0.67
N SER A 155 11.66 -8.27 -0.62
CA SER A 155 12.98 -8.60 -1.18
C SER A 155 13.96 -7.43 -1.18
N ARG A 156 13.50 -6.18 -1.08
CA ARG A 156 14.39 -5.02 -0.96
C ARG A 156 15.09 -4.94 0.39
N VAL A 157 14.54 -5.59 1.41
CA VAL A 157 15.10 -5.67 2.76
C VAL A 157 16.13 -6.79 2.78
N GLN A 158 17.39 -6.43 2.59
CA GLN A 158 18.52 -7.35 2.78
C GLN A 158 19.05 -7.15 4.20
N PHE A 159 18.79 -8.12 5.07
CA PHE A 159 19.24 -8.08 6.47
C PHE A 159 20.73 -8.36 6.62
N PHE A 160 21.33 -9.09 5.67
CA PHE A 160 22.76 -9.39 5.64
C PHE A 160 23.42 -8.62 4.49
N GLY A 161 23.98 -7.45 4.82
CA GLY A 161 24.60 -6.49 3.88
C GLY A 161 24.30 -5.05 4.27
N GLU A 162 25.23 -4.12 4.01
CA GLU A 162 25.27 -2.72 4.50
C GLU A 162 24.07 -1.79 4.15
N LEU A 163 22.92 -2.26 3.67
CA LEU A 163 21.86 -1.38 3.14
C LEU A 163 20.45 -1.67 3.65
N TRP A 164 20.30 -2.00 4.94
CA TRP A 164 19.01 -1.84 5.60
C TRP A 164 18.76 -0.36 5.92
N THR A 165 17.77 0.25 5.25
CA THR A 165 17.28 1.58 5.60
C THR A 165 15.90 1.46 6.23
N TRP A 166 15.59 2.35 7.17
CA TRP A 166 14.27 2.40 7.80
C TRP A 166 13.15 2.50 6.74
N THR A 167 13.35 3.27 5.67
CA THR A 167 12.41 3.39 4.55
C THR A 167 12.14 2.08 3.80
N LYS A 168 13.13 1.19 3.65
CA LYS A 168 12.91 -0.15 3.10
C LYS A 168 12.08 -1.01 4.05
N LEU A 169 12.34 -0.94 5.37
CA LEU A 169 11.51 -1.64 6.36
C LEU A 169 10.06 -1.15 6.33
N CYS A 170 9.83 0.16 6.23
CA CYS A 170 8.49 0.73 6.09
C CYS A 170 7.72 0.11 4.91
N SER A 171 8.36 -0.04 3.73
CA SER A 171 7.70 -0.70 2.60
C SER A 171 7.44 -2.18 2.82
N CYS A 172 8.34 -2.88 3.51
CA CYS A 172 8.17 -4.30 3.84
C CYS A 172 6.98 -4.50 4.77
N ILE A 173 6.98 -3.83 5.93
CA ILE A 173 5.87 -3.85 6.89
C ILE A 173 4.57 -3.41 6.21
N GLY A 174 4.62 -2.31 5.46
CA GLY A 174 3.45 -1.80 4.74
C GLY A 174 2.86 -2.82 3.77
N SER A 175 3.70 -3.51 3.00
CA SER A 175 3.23 -4.54 2.06
C SER A 175 2.63 -5.76 2.74
N ILE A 176 3.18 -6.18 3.89
CA ILE A 176 2.64 -7.29 4.70
C ILE A 176 1.28 -6.89 5.24
N CYS A 177 1.15 -5.68 5.79
CA CYS A 177 -0.14 -5.16 6.25
C CYS A 177 -1.17 -5.08 5.11
N PHE A 178 -0.76 -4.75 3.88
CA PHE A 178 -1.67 -4.72 2.73
C PHE A 178 -2.18 -6.13 2.40
N VAL A 179 -1.27 -7.12 2.35
CA VAL A 179 -1.65 -8.53 2.13
C VAL A 179 -2.64 -8.99 3.19
N ILE A 180 -2.39 -8.67 4.47
CA ILE A 180 -3.29 -9.03 5.57
C ILE A 180 -4.66 -8.36 5.38
N SER A 181 -4.69 -7.06 5.11
CA SER A 181 -5.94 -6.31 4.92
C SER A 181 -6.81 -6.89 3.81
N ASP A 182 -6.23 -7.14 2.64
CA ASP A 182 -6.96 -7.64 1.47
C ASP A 182 -7.33 -9.11 1.61
N THR A 183 -6.53 -9.89 2.34
CA THR A 183 -6.91 -11.27 2.70
C THR A 183 -8.15 -11.23 3.59
N LEU A 184 -8.17 -10.39 4.64
CA LEU A 184 -9.35 -10.22 5.50
C LEU A 184 -10.57 -9.76 4.70
N LEU A 185 -10.38 -8.82 3.76
CA LEU A 185 -11.42 -8.33 2.86
C LEU A 185 -11.98 -9.46 1.98
N GLY A 186 -11.10 -10.24 1.35
CA GLY A 186 -11.47 -11.37 0.50
C GLY A 186 -12.24 -12.44 1.26
N PHE A 187 -11.79 -12.83 2.45
CA PHE A 187 -12.49 -13.80 3.29
C PHE A 187 -13.86 -13.29 3.73
N HIS A 188 -13.97 -12.01 4.12
CA HIS A 188 -15.24 -11.40 4.52
C HIS A 188 -16.28 -11.41 3.39
N TYR A 189 -15.87 -11.12 2.14
CA TYR A 189 -16.78 -11.04 1.00
C TYR A 189 -17.03 -12.38 0.29
N PHE A 190 -16.06 -13.31 0.27
CA PHE A 190 -16.10 -14.50 -0.60
C PHE A 190 -15.99 -15.83 0.13
N HIS A 191 -15.90 -15.85 1.45
CA HIS A 191 -15.86 -17.09 2.20
C HIS A 191 -16.87 -17.09 3.35
N SER A 192 -16.65 -16.26 4.36
CA SER A 192 -17.52 -16.14 5.51
C SER A 192 -17.38 -14.75 6.16
N PRO A 193 -18.48 -14.09 6.55
CA PRO A 193 -18.41 -12.81 7.23
C PRO A 193 -17.58 -12.89 8.52
N LEU A 194 -16.44 -12.22 8.55
CA LEU A 194 -15.60 -12.11 9.74
C LEU A 194 -16.22 -11.14 10.77
N PRO A 195 -16.16 -11.44 12.09
CA PRO A 195 -16.55 -10.49 13.11
C PRO A 195 -15.58 -9.30 13.12
N TYR A 196 -16.11 -8.08 13.30
CA TYR A 196 -15.32 -6.83 13.32
C TYR A 196 -14.46 -6.61 12.06
N SER A 197 -14.86 -7.18 10.92
CA SER A 197 -14.10 -7.14 9.66
C SER A 197 -13.68 -5.73 9.27
N GLN A 198 -14.60 -4.76 9.33
CA GLN A 198 -14.34 -3.36 8.96
C GLN A 198 -13.17 -2.78 9.77
N VAL A 199 -13.10 -3.04 11.08
CA VAL A 199 -12.03 -2.49 11.92
C VAL A 199 -10.69 -3.10 11.54
N SER A 200 -10.61 -4.43 11.51
CA SER A 200 -9.37 -5.15 11.23
C SER A 200 -8.84 -4.87 9.83
N ILE A 201 -9.72 -4.84 8.81
CA ILE A 201 -9.39 -4.51 7.43
C ILE A 201 -8.83 -3.09 7.34
N MET A 202 -9.55 -2.09 7.87
CA MET A 202 -9.15 -0.70 7.71
C MET A 202 -7.92 -0.34 8.54
N LEU A 203 -7.73 -0.96 9.70
CA LEU A 203 -6.55 -0.73 10.53
C LEU A 203 -5.29 -1.23 9.83
N THR A 204 -5.34 -2.46 9.33
CA THR A 204 -4.22 -3.05 8.57
C THR A 204 -4.00 -2.32 7.25
N TYR A 205 -5.06 -1.87 6.57
CA TYR A 205 -4.98 -1.07 5.35
C TYR A 205 -4.30 0.29 5.58
N TYR A 206 -4.73 1.07 6.57
CA TYR A 206 -4.11 2.37 6.84
C TYR A 206 -2.66 2.22 7.31
N ALA A 207 -2.35 1.18 8.09
CA ALA A 207 -0.97 0.84 8.42
C ALA A 207 -0.15 0.50 7.16
N ALA A 208 -0.76 -0.22 6.21
CA ALA A 208 -0.14 -0.56 4.94
C ALA A 208 0.23 0.69 4.14
N GLN A 209 -0.74 1.57 3.91
CA GLN A 209 -0.54 2.80 3.13
C GLN A 209 0.45 3.75 3.82
N LEU A 210 0.44 3.84 5.15
CA LEU A 210 1.43 4.60 5.92
C LEU A 210 2.85 4.07 5.69
N GLY A 211 3.07 2.75 5.82
CA GLY A 211 4.37 2.14 5.59
C GLY A 211 4.87 2.35 4.16
N ILE A 212 3.99 2.21 3.17
CA ILE A 212 4.32 2.44 1.76
C ILE A 212 4.65 3.92 1.52
N ALA A 213 3.87 4.86 2.05
CA ALA A 213 4.12 6.30 1.92
C ALA A 213 5.43 6.72 2.59
N LEU A 214 5.72 6.21 3.80
CA LEU A 214 6.97 6.47 4.51
C LEU A 214 8.20 6.00 3.74
N SER A 215 8.07 4.94 2.94
CA SER A 215 9.17 4.45 2.10
C SER A 215 9.65 5.47 1.06
N ALA A 216 8.85 6.50 0.75
CA ALA A 216 9.17 7.54 -0.23
C ALA A 216 10.04 8.69 0.32
N VAL A 217 10.26 8.78 1.64
CA VAL A 217 10.89 9.94 2.30
C VAL A 217 12.40 10.07 1.99
N ASP A 218 13.13 8.97 1.84
CA ASP A 218 14.60 8.99 1.64
C ASP A 218 15.04 9.15 0.18
N SER A 219 14.12 9.22 -0.80
CA SER A 219 14.50 9.41 -2.22
C SER A 219 15.31 10.70 -2.47
N LYS A 220 15.25 11.65 -1.52
CA LYS A 220 15.96 12.94 -1.54
C LYS A 220 17.48 12.84 -1.30
N ASN A 221 18.00 11.80 -0.64
CA ASN A 221 19.39 11.82 -0.15
C ASN A 221 20.43 11.14 -1.08
N ASN A 222 19.98 10.38 -2.08
CA ASN A 222 20.88 9.80 -3.08
C ASN A 222 21.42 10.82 -4.10
N SER A 223 20.80 12.00 -4.20
CA SER A 223 21.23 13.08 -5.10
C SER A 223 22.35 13.94 -4.48
N ASN A 224 22.25 14.27 -3.19
CA ASN A 224 23.24 15.11 -2.51
C ASN A 224 24.60 14.41 -2.30
N ASN A 225 24.62 13.08 -2.19
CA ASN A 225 25.87 12.31 -2.11
C ASN A 225 26.53 12.06 -3.49
N ARG A 226 25.94 12.55 -4.59
CA ARG A 226 26.48 12.41 -5.96
C ARG A 226 27.06 13.70 -6.52
N VAL A 227 27.10 14.79 -5.75
CA VAL A 227 27.92 15.94 -6.11
C VAL A 227 29.36 15.58 -5.74
N PRO A 228 30.27 15.32 -6.69
CA PRO A 228 31.68 15.24 -6.35
C PRO A 228 32.05 16.59 -5.77
N ALA A 229 32.69 16.60 -4.60
CA ALA A 229 33.31 17.79 -4.07
C ALA A 229 34.15 18.42 -5.19
N SER A 230 33.69 19.52 -5.77
CA SER A 230 34.49 20.31 -6.68
C SER A 230 35.67 20.81 -5.85
N LYS A 231 36.84 20.21 -6.07
CA LYS A 231 38.09 20.79 -5.60
C LYS A 231 38.26 22.12 -6.34
N GLY A 232 38.35 23.20 -5.58
CA GLY A 232 38.65 24.57 -6.01
C GLY A 232 38.88 25.40 -4.77
#